data_AF-A0A662PQT6-F1
#
_entry.id   AF-A0A662PQT6-F1
#
_cell.length_a   1.000
_cell.length_b   1.000
_cell.length_c   1.000
_cell.angle_alpha   90.00
_cell.angle_beta   90.00
_cell.angle_gamma   90.00
#
_symmetry.space_group_name_H-M   'P 1'
#
loop_
_entity.id
_entity.type
_entity.pdbx_description
1 polymer ?
#
loop_
_entity_poly.entity_id
_entity_poly.type
_entity_poly.pdbx_seq_one_letter_code
_entity_poly.pdbx_strand_id
1 'polypeptide(L)'
;MVLIAEPIGIVLSGSTSKRAIAQLYVNYEGKVHEGELCFIYSSDKKNKFLARIDKIVPFSEFFEEGDAWSEARRKMAQIPTEISRKYYTLELEILGEVKGGHLSEVTLPPAPGNEVFRIEDKNEILEIMKFEHDEKILIEFGTFFGYKDVPLFLDIDAIPMHIAILGVTGSGKSYTVGYLLEQVSNIEAQKFRTALPTMIIDANGDYLDYHEAYHSKHQKIGNYTDVVRFVFNNSPVRLNKGVKVISMDLDVFEPREVAELIITYYTGGSLNELQVAGIETALRRLYDEEGYSVSSLFLDERNFRGKLIAELEKAREERLIHDQTLKAIIRALSKFKSDVIDQYELITYKNLVTLSADFIDSITDPKNPTLVIIDFSADGAPGISLQLKQLVVSYVTKLLLKKFTKYKIEGTDRILLLVIEESQNYCPNLQTYPIGYSLARDNLAQIATQGRKFGLSLCLVSQRPSFVDQIVLSMVNTYVIHRISAGDVPFVKKVAGGLPRVIEDKLTSLATGRAIVTGQMNKLGFPVVVDIPERKIKPTIGKISVSKILAG
;
A
#
# COMPACT_ATOMS: atom_id res chain seq x y z
N MET A 1 -5.71 29.39 -35.45
CA MET A 1 -4.90 28.46 -36.26
C MET A 1 -4.34 27.45 -35.28
N VAL A 2 -4.89 26.24 -35.21
CA VAL A 2 -4.32 25.18 -34.37
C VAL A 2 -3.06 24.73 -35.09
N LEU A 3 -1.89 25.01 -34.52
CA LEU A 3 -0.62 24.46 -35.00
C LEU A 3 -0.77 22.94 -34.94
N ILE A 4 -0.81 22.29 -36.09
CA ILE A 4 -0.70 20.82 -36.14
C ILE A 4 0.74 20.54 -35.71
N ALA A 5 0.92 19.91 -34.55
CA ALA A 5 2.22 19.49 -34.06
C ALA A 5 2.97 18.75 -35.17
N GLU A 6 4.25 19.05 -35.37
CA GLU A 6 5.05 18.35 -36.38
C GLU A 6 5.36 16.91 -35.90
N PRO A 7 5.36 15.93 -36.80
CA PRO A 7 5.78 14.58 -36.44
C PRO A 7 7.25 14.59 -35.98
N ILE A 8 7.54 13.78 -34.96
CA ILE A 8 8.89 13.59 -34.43
C ILE A 8 9.64 12.47 -35.15
N GLY A 9 8.92 11.58 -35.83
CA GLY A 9 9.51 10.47 -36.56
C GLY A 9 8.49 9.67 -37.37
N ILE A 10 8.96 8.61 -38.02
CA ILE A 10 8.17 7.78 -38.92
C ILE A 10 8.39 6.29 -38.64
N VAL A 11 7.31 5.53 -38.59
CA VAL A 11 7.32 4.08 -38.34
C VAL A 11 7.97 3.33 -39.50
N LEU A 12 8.92 2.45 -39.18
CA LEU A 12 9.62 1.56 -40.10
C LEU A 12 8.92 0.19 -40.20
N SER A 13 9.41 -0.66 -41.10
CA SER A 13 8.95 -2.04 -41.25
C SER A 13 9.18 -2.89 -40.00
N GLY A 14 8.29 -3.85 -39.76
CA GLY A 14 8.43 -4.84 -38.67
C GLY A 14 7.62 -4.55 -37.41
N SER A 15 6.66 -3.62 -37.46
CA SER A 15 5.72 -3.38 -36.37
C SER A 15 4.88 -4.60 -36.02
N THR A 16 4.56 -4.72 -34.73
CA THR A 16 3.66 -5.71 -34.14
C THR A 16 2.61 -4.98 -33.29
N SER A 17 1.65 -5.71 -32.72
CA SER A 17 0.65 -5.11 -31.82
C SER A 17 1.24 -4.58 -30.51
N LYS A 18 2.48 -4.95 -30.16
CA LYS A 18 3.15 -4.55 -28.91
C LYS A 18 4.35 -3.63 -29.10
N ARG A 19 4.93 -3.61 -30.30
CA ARG A 19 6.17 -2.88 -30.56
C ARG A 19 6.23 -2.35 -31.98
N ALA A 20 6.74 -1.15 -32.15
CA ALA A 20 7.13 -0.59 -33.43
C ALA A 20 8.56 -0.03 -33.36
N ILE A 21 9.21 0.11 -34.50
CA ILE A 21 10.45 0.87 -34.62
C ILE A 21 10.14 2.09 -35.47
N ALA A 22 10.53 3.27 -35.02
CA ALA A 22 10.41 4.50 -35.80
C ALA A 22 11.78 5.12 -36.03
N GLN A 23 11.99 5.78 -37.17
CA GLN A 23 13.14 6.64 -37.39
C GLN A 23 12.82 8.04 -36.87
N LEU A 24 13.66 8.56 -35.99
CA LEU A 24 13.54 9.91 -35.45
C LEU A 24 13.99 10.93 -36.50
N TYR A 25 13.30 12.05 -36.61
CA TYR A 25 13.71 13.15 -37.46
C TYR A 25 14.80 14.00 -36.81
N VAL A 26 15.72 14.51 -37.64
CA VAL A 26 16.92 15.25 -37.21
C VAL A 26 16.60 16.41 -36.26
N ASN A 27 15.51 17.14 -36.51
CA ASN A 27 15.11 18.28 -35.67
C ASN A 27 14.71 17.91 -34.24
N TYR A 28 14.49 16.63 -33.96
CA TYR A 28 14.10 16.08 -32.65
C TYR A 28 15.20 15.26 -31.97
N GLU A 29 16.37 15.12 -32.60
CA GLU A 29 17.53 14.52 -31.95
C GLU A 29 17.89 15.30 -30.68
N GLY A 30 17.99 14.59 -29.55
CA GLY A 30 18.24 15.19 -28.23
C GLY A 30 17.05 15.91 -27.59
N LYS A 31 15.86 15.89 -28.21
CA LYS A 31 14.63 16.53 -27.68
C LYS A 31 13.55 15.57 -27.18
N VAL A 32 13.79 14.27 -27.33
CA VAL A 32 12.92 13.19 -26.88
C VAL A 32 13.62 12.34 -25.83
N HIS A 33 12.87 11.75 -24.91
CA HIS A 33 13.42 10.99 -23.79
C HIS A 33 12.81 9.60 -23.64
N GLU A 34 13.61 8.63 -23.19
CA GLU A 34 13.12 7.29 -22.86
C GLU A 34 12.10 7.32 -21.71
N GLY A 35 10.96 6.66 -21.92
CA GLY A 35 9.79 6.64 -21.06
C GLY A 35 8.71 7.67 -21.44
N GLU A 36 9.00 8.58 -22.37
CA GLU A 36 8.03 9.55 -22.87
C GLU A 36 6.91 8.87 -23.67
N LEU A 37 5.66 9.28 -23.42
CA LEU A 37 4.52 8.85 -24.23
C LEU A 37 4.46 9.61 -25.57
N CYS A 38 3.93 8.97 -26.60
CA CYS A 38 3.75 9.55 -27.93
C CYS A 38 2.53 8.94 -28.61
N PHE A 39 1.97 9.65 -29.58
CA PHE A 39 0.94 9.08 -30.45
C PHE A 39 1.55 8.62 -31.77
N ILE A 40 1.03 7.52 -32.31
CA ILE A 40 1.27 7.12 -33.70
C ILE A 40 -0.05 7.30 -34.45
N TYR A 41 -0.01 8.05 -35.53
CA TYR A 41 -1.17 8.27 -36.39
C TYR A 41 -1.01 7.51 -37.70
N SER A 42 -2.09 6.86 -38.14
CA SER A 42 -2.15 6.36 -39.51
C SER A 42 -2.04 7.51 -40.50
N SER A 43 -1.57 7.24 -41.72
CA SER A 43 -1.40 8.25 -42.75
C SER A 43 -2.71 8.95 -43.15
N ASP A 44 -3.86 8.28 -42.97
CA ASP A 44 -5.20 8.87 -43.15
C ASP A 44 -5.77 9.52 -41.87
N LYS A 45 -4.98 9.56 -40.79
CA LYS A 45 -5.28 10.09 -39.45
C LYS A 45 -6.54 9.50 -38.79
N LYS A 46 -6.99 8.33 -39.24
CA LYS A 46 -8.16 7.64 -38.67
C LYS A 46 -7.82 6.79 -37.46
N ASN A 47 -6.65 6.16 -37.47
CA ASN A 47 -6.19 5.32 -36.37
C ASN A 47 -5.16 6.09 -35.56
N LYS A 48 -5.31 6.03 -34.24
CA LYS A 48 -4.46 6.70 -33.27
C LYS A 48 -4.01 5.65 -32.25
N PHE A 49 -2.71 5.46 -32.11
CA PHE A 49 -2.14 4.54 -31.13
C PHE A 49 -1.39 5.33 -30.07
N LEU A 50 -1.57 4.96 -28.81
CA LEU A 50 -0.73 5.45 -27.72
C LEU A 50 0.47 4.52 -27.59
N ALA A 51 1.66 5.10 -27.56
CA ALA A 51 2.92 4.39 -27.45
C ALA A 51 3.84 5.07 -26.44
N ARG A 52 4.91 4.36 -26.06
CA ARG A 52 5.99 4.84 -25.21
C ARG A 52 7.32 4.63 -25.90
N ILE A 53 8.21 5.61 -25.79
CA ILE A 53 9.61 5.46 -26.23
C ILE A 53 10.31 4.56 -25.21
N ASP A 54 10.49 3.28 -25.53
CA ASP A 54 11.19 2.32 -24.67
C ASP A 54 12.71 2.54 -24.75
N LYS A 55 13.22 2.78 -25.97
CA LYS A 55 14.65 2.98 -26.21
C LYS A 55 14.91 3.97 -27.34
N ILE A 56 15.98 4.75 -27.20
CA ILE A 56 16.51 5.60 -28.27
C ILE A 56 17.87 5.02 -28.70
N VAL A 57 17.99 4.59 -29.96
CA VAL A 57 19.19 3.93 -30.49
C VAL A 57 19.87 4.82 -31.54
N PRO A 58 21.03 5.43 -31.24
CA PRO A 58 21.84 6.08 -32.25
C PRO A 58 22.48 5.03 -33.17
N PHE A 59 22.51 5.31 -34.47
CA PHE A 59 23.18 4.49 -35.47
C PHE A 59 24.16 5.32 -36.29
N SER A 60 25.33 4.75 -36.57
CA SER A 60 26.29 5.26 -37.54
C SER A 60 27.02 4.09 -38.20
N GLU A 61 26.97 4.02 -39.52
CA GLU A 61 27.64 2.99 -40.33
C GLU A 61 29.17 2.94 -40.10
N PHE A 62 29.78 4.06 -39.67
CA PHE A 62 31.23 4.16 -39.46
C PHE A 62 31.68 3.73 -38.07
N PHE A 63 30.79 3.18 -37.25
CA PHE A 63 31.10 2.72 -35.89
C PHE A 63 30.54 1.33 -35.58
N GLU A 64 30.17 0.58 -36.62
CA GLU A 64 29.73 -0.81 -36.48
C GLU A 64 30.93 -1.75 -36.22
N GLU A 65 30.66 -2.90 -35.63
CA GLU A 65 31.71 -3.90 -35.45
C GLU A 65 32.18 -4.40 -36.82
N GLY A 66 33.48 -4.25 -37.10
CA GLY A 66 34.09 -4.65 -38.38
C GLY A 66 33.93 -3.64 -39.53
N ASP A 67 33.46 -2.41 -39.26
CA ASP A 67 33.37 -1.39 -40.32
C ASP A 67 34.74 -0.98 -40.88
N ALA A 68 34.73 -0.41 -42.09
CA ALA A 68 35.93 -0.04 -42.84
C ALA A 68 36.84 1.00 -42.14
N TRP A 69 36.32 1.75 -41.17
CA TRP A 69 37.02 2.78 -40.40
C TRP A 69 37.65 2.25 -39.10
N SER A 70 37.53 0.95 -38.80
CA SER A 70 38.05 0.34 -37.58
C SER A 70 39.55 0.59 -37.34
N GLU A 71 40.39 0.42 -38.37
CA GLU A 71 41.84 0.70 -38.27
C GLU A 71 42.15 2.20 -38.12
N ALA A 72 41.34 3.07 -38.72
CA ALA A 72 41.48 4.52 -38.53
C ALA A 72 41.17 4.93 -37.09
N ARG A 73 40.10 4.37 -36.48
CA ARG A 73 39.79 4.55 -35.04
C ARG A 73 40.91 4.06 -34.15
N ARG A 74 41.47 2.87 -34.44
CA ARG A 74 42.58 2.29 -33.67
C ARG A 74 43.83 3.17 -33.68
N LYS A 75 44.07 3.87 -34.79
CA LYS A 75 45.17 4.83 -34.95
C LYS A 75 44.84 6.24 -34.47
N MET A 76 43.67 6.46 -33.86
CA MET A 76 43.17 7.78 -33.45
C MET A 76 43.14 8.81 -34.60
N ALA A 77 42.93 8.35 -35.83
CA ALA A 77 42.83 9.22 -37.00
C ALA A 77 41.46 9.90 -37.06
N GLN A 78 41.40 11.08 -37.68
CA GLN A 78 40.14 11.79 -37.92
C GLN A 78 39.29 11.04 -38.95
N ILE A 79 38.02 10.82 -38.62
CA ILE A 79 37.04 10.13 -39.47
C ILE A 79 36.04 11.17 -39.98
N PRO A 80 35.74 11.21 -41.29
CA PRO A 80 34.79 12.16 -41.88
C PRO A 80 33.36 11.74 -41.55
N THR A 81 32.94 11.95 -40.31
CA THR A 81 31.66 11.42 -39.83
C THR A 81 30.43 12.08 -40.48
N GLU A 82 30.61 13.21 -41.15
CA GLU A 82 29.59 13.98 -41.88
C GLU A 82 29.04 13.25 -43.12
N ILE A 83 29.82 12.37 -43.74
CA ILE A 83 29.36 11.54 -44.88
C ILE A 83 28.84 10.18 -44.43
N SER A 84 28.90 9.87 -43.13
CA SER A 84 28.38 8.62 -42.58
C SER A 84 26.86 8.61 -42.62
N ARG A 85 26.26 7.49 -43.02
CA ARG A 85 24.84 7.25 -42.78
C ARG A 85 24.61 7.20 -41.26
N LYS A 86 23.95 8.25 -40.75
CA LYS A 86 23.63 8.43 -39.34
C LYS A 86 22.15 8.70 -39.17
N TYR A 87 21.57 8.11 -38.14
CA TYR A 87 20.18 8.36 -37.74
C TYR A 87 19.95 7.83 -36.33
N TYR A 88 18.82 8.23 -35.75
CA TYR A 88 18.33 7.67 -34.50
C TYR A 88 17.08 6.84 -34.79
N THR A 89 16.95 5.69 -34.14
CA THR A 89 15.69 4.95 -34.09
C THR A 89 15.09 4.99 -32.70
N LEU A 90 13.76 4.99 -32.67
CA LEU A 90 12.94 4.84 -31.48
C LEU A 90 12.40 3.42 -31.47
N GLU A 91 12.67 2.68 -30.41
CA GLU A 91 11.92 1.46 -30.10
C GLU A 91 10.68 1.89 -29.31
N LEU A 92 9.51 1.66 -29.88
CA LEU A 92 8.23 2.08 -29.32
C LEU A 92 7.50 0.88 -28.74
N GLU A 93 7.12 0.95 -27.46
CA GLU A 93 6.15 0.05 -26.84
C GLU A 93 4.74 0.56 -27.18
N ILE A 94 3.93 -0.27 -27.84
CA ILE A 94 2.54 0.09 -28.17
C ILE A 94 1.66 -0.27 -26.97
N LEU A 95 1.03 0.75 -26.39
CA LEU A 95 0.25 0.64 -25.15
C LEU A 95 -1.23 0.37 -25.43
N GLY A 96 -1.74 0.83 -26.58
CA GLY A 96 -3.11 0.59 -27.00
C GLY A 96 -3.53 1.45 -28.19
N GLU A 97 -4.71 1.15 -28.73
CA GLU A 97 -5.35 1.93 -29.77
C GLU A 97 -6.43 2.84 -29.16
N VAL A 98 -6.40 4.13 -29.48
CA VAL A 98 -7.34 5.12 -28.99
C VAL A 98 -8.59 5.10 -29.87
N LYS A 99 -9.71 4.60 -29.33
CA LYS A 99 -11.01 4.54 -30.00
C LYS A 99 -12.06 5.17 -29.10
N GLY A 100 -12.90 6.05 -29.65
CA GLY A 100 -14.01 6.66 -28.89
C GLY A 100 -13.59 7.32 -27.57
N GLY A 101 -12.37 7.86 -27.50
CA GLY A 101 -11.84 8.51 -26.30
C GLY A 101 -11.30 7.56 -25.22
N HIS A 102 -11.16 6.26 -25.47
CA HIS A 102 -10.52 5.31 -24.53
C HIS A 102 -9.43 4.48 -25.19
N LEU A 103 -8.59 3.86 -24.37
CA LEU A 103 -7.56 2.93 -24.80
C LEU A 103 -8.16 1.52 -24.95
N SER A 104 -7.99 0.94 -26.13
CA SER A 104 -8.46 -0.40 -26.48
C SER A 104 -7.31 -1.29 -26.93
N GLU A 105 -7.53 -2.61 -26.95
CA GLU A 105 -6.52 -3.56 -27.41
C GLU A 105 -6.17 -3.35 -28.89
N VAL A 106 -4.89 -3.44 -29.21
CA VAL A 106 -4.36 -3.28 -30.57
C VAL A 106 -4.62 -4.56 -31.37
N THR A 107 -5.63 -4.54 -32.22
CA THR A 107 -5.93 -5.66 -33.12
C THR A 107 -5.12 -5.60 -34.41
N LEU A 108 -4.74 -4.40 -34.85
CA LEU A 108 -3.91 -4.16 -36.03
C LEU A 108 -2.70 -3.29 -35.67
N PRO A 109 -1.48 -3.71 -36.02
CA PRO A 109 -0.28 -2.95 -35.69
C PRO A 109 -0.19 -1.65 -36.51
N PRO A 110 0.57 -0.64 -36.03
CA PRO A 110 0.90 0.53 -36.82
C PRO A 110 1.63 0.14 -38.12
N ALA A 111 1.22 0.71 -39.25
CA ALA A 111 1.82 0.42 -40.54
C ALA A 111 3.12 1.21 -40.77
N PRO A 112 4.05 0.70 -41.60
CA PRO A 112 5.20 1.48 -42.05
C PRO A 112 4.73 2.78 -42.73
N GLY A 113 5.44 3.87 -42.46
CA GLY A 113 5.06 5.20 -42.94
C GLY A 113 4.03 5.93 -42.07
N ASN A 114 3.52 5.31 -41.01
CA ASN A 114 2.74 6.03 -39.99
C ASN A 114 3.64 7.00 -39.22
N GLU A 115 3.09 8.14 -38.85
CA GLU A 115 3.86 9.24 -38.26
C GLU A 115 3.74 9.21 -36.73
N VAL A 116 4.85 9.49 -36.05
CA VAL A 116 4.94 9.55 -34.60
C VAL A 116 4.90 11.01 -34.17
N PHE A 117 4.09 11.33 -33.16
CA PHE A 117 3.92 12.68 -32.65
C PHE A 117 4.14 12.70 -31.14
N ARG A 118 4.79 13.76 -30.67
CA ARG A 118 4.83 14.07 -29.25
C ARG A 118 3.43 14.50 -28.79
N ILE A 119 3.10 14.21 -27.54
CA ILE A 119 1.87 14.70 -26.96
C ILE A 119 2.09 16.14 -26.47
N GLU A 120 1.56 17.11 -27.20
CA GLU A 120 1.66 18.53 -26.85
C GLU A 120 0.41 19.03 -26.11
N ASP A 121 -0.77 18.61 -26.56
CA ASP A 121 -2.02 18.91 -25.86
C ASP A 121 -2.30 17.85 -24.80
N LYS A 122 -2.20 18.26 -23.53
CA LYS A 122 -2.53 17.40 -22.40
C LYS A 122 -3.97 16.88 -22.44
N ASN A 123 -4.90 17.61 -23.08
CA ASN A 123 -6.28 17.17 -23.20
C ASN A 123 -6.39 15.82 -23.90
N GLU A 124 -5.49 15.50 -24.84
CA GLU A 124 -5.49 14.22 -25.54
C GLU A 124 -5.28 13.01 -24.60
N ILE A 125 -4.50 13.16 -23.52
CA ILE A 125 -4.34 12.12 -22.49
C ILE A 125 -5.47 12.21 -21.46
N LEU A 126 -5.89 13.43 -21.11
CA LEU A 126 -6.95 13.63 -20.12
C LEU A 126 -8.28 13.04 -20.59
N GLU A 127 -8.62 13.14 -21.86
CA GLU A 127 -9.80 12.51 -22.47
C GLU A 127 -9.75 10.98 -22.29
N ILE A 128 -8.59 10.36 -22.56
CA ILE A 128 -8.38 8.92 -22.37
C ILE A 128 -8.58 8.51 -20.90
N MET A 129 -8.02 9.28 -19.97
CA MET A 129 -8.12 8.96 -18.53
C MET A 129 -9.51 9.23 -17.95
N LYS A 130 -10.24 10.23 -18.47
CA LYS A 130 -11.57 10.62 -18.01
C LYS A 130 -12.71 9.91 -18.75
N PHE A 131 -12.40 8.93 -19.59
CA PHE A 131 -13.42 8.07 -20.16
C PHE A 131 -14.21 7.35 -19.03
N GLU A 132 -15.54 7.38 -19.13
CA GLU A 132 -16.51 6.92 -18.11
C GLU A 132 -16.39 7.65 -16.76
N HIS A 133 -15.90 8.89 -16.72
CA HIS A 133 -15.83 9.67 -15.47
C HIS A 133 -17.21 9.89 -14.83
N ASP A 134 -18.30 9.92 -15.61
CA ASP A 134 -19.64 10.11 -15.05
C ASP A 134 -20.12 8.90 -14.21
N GLU A 135 -19.49 7.74 -14.37
CA GLU A 135 -19.84 6.50 -13.64
C GLU A 135 -18.86 6.15 -12.52
N LYS A 136 -17.69 6.79 -12.50
CA LYS A 136 -16.56 6.40 -11.64
C LYS A 136 -16.09 7.55 -10.77
N ILE A 137 -15.62 7.22 -9.57
CA ILE A 137 -15.03 8.21 -8.67
C ILE A 137 -13.52 8.32 -8.96
N LEU A 138 -13.07 9.47 -9.44
CA LEU A 138 -11.65 9.71 -9.74
C LEU A 138 -10.99 10.68 -8.75
N ILE A 139 -9.72 10.42 -8.42
CA ILE A 139 -8.84 11.37 -7.72
C ILE A 139 -7.59 11.68 -8.54
N GLU A 140 -7.03 12.88 -8.37
CA GLU A 140 -5.74 13.25 -8.95
C GLU A 140 -4.59 12.71 -8.10
N PHE A 141 -3.65 12.00 -8.72
CA PHE A 141 -2.54 11.36 -8.04
C PHE A 141 -1.18 11.68 -8.68
N GLY A 142 -0.62 12.82 -8.31
CA GLY A 142 0.65 13.29 -8.85
C GLY A 142 0.61 13.64 -10.33
N THR A 143 1.77 14.01 -10.86
CA THR A 143 1.91 14.52 -12.22
C THR A 143 2.84 13.63 -13.04
N PHE A 144 2.51 13.38 -14.30
CA PHE A 144 3.36 12.58 -15.19
C PHE A 144 4.77 13.16 -15.29
N PHE A 145 5.76 12.29 -15.06
CA PHE A 145 7.15 12.68 -15.23
C PHE A 145 7.44 13.01 -16.70
N GLY A 146 8.08 14.15 -16.95
CA GLY A 146 8.38 14.64 -18.30
C GLY A 146 7.25 15.42 -18.97
N TYR A 147 6.08 15.54 -18.31
CA TYR A 147 4.94 16.29 -18.80
C TYR A 147 4.66 17.48 -17.89
N LYS A 148 4.31 18.62 -18.47
CA LYS A 148 3.97 19.82 -17.71
C LYS A 148 2.50 19.79 -17.29
N ASP A 149 2.24 19.75 -15.99
CA ASP A 149 0.91 19.92 -15.38
C ASP A 149 -0.15 18.92 -15.90
N VAL A 150 0.23 17.65 -16.09
CA VAL A 150 -0.68 16.56 -16.47
C VAL A 150 -0.84 15.61 -15.27
N PRO A 151 -2.00 15.61 -14.59
CA PRO A 151 -2.23 14.71 -13.47
C PRO A 151 -2.51 13.28 -13.94
N LEU A 152 -2.09 12.31 -13.15
CA LEU A 152 -2.60 10.94 -13.25
C LEU A 152 -3.94 10.85 -12.51
N PHE A 153 -4.96 10.25 -13.11
CA PHE A 153 -6.20 9.94 -12.41
C PHE A 153 -6.20 8.50 -11.89
N LEU A 154 -6.61 8.34 -10.63
CA LEU A 154 -6.88 7.04 -10.02
C LEU A 154 -8.37 6.81 -9.81
N ASP A 155 -8.84 5.62 -10.19
CA ASP A 155 -10.18 5.10 -9.95
C ASP A 155 -10.32 4.61 -8.51
N ILE A 156 -11.13 5.30 -7.71
CA ILE A 156 -11.37 4.98 -6.30
C ILE A 156 -12.20 3.71 -6.14
N ASP A 157 -13.02 3.34 -7.13
CA ASP A 157 -13.86 2.14 -7.06
C ASP A 157 -13.02 0.85 -7.04
N ALA A 158 -11.74 0.95 -7.43
CA ALA A 158 -10.76 -0.13 -7.36
C ALA A 158 -10.02 -0.23 -6.00
N ILE A 159 -10.22 0.69 -5.05
CA ILE A 159 -9.60 0.63 -3.70
C ILE A 159 -9.82 -0.71 -2.98
N PRO A 160 -11.01 -1.36 -3.05
CA PRO A 160 -11.23 -2.68 -2.45
C PRO A 160 -10.27 -3.77 -2.93
N MET A 161 -9.55 -3.56 -4.03
CA MET A 161 -8.50 -4.47 -4.53
C MET A 161 -7.10 -4.20 -3.96
N HIS A 162 -7.01 -3.38 -2.92
CA HIS A 162 -5.82 -3.10 -2.12
C HIS A 162 -4.71 -2.34 -2.86
N ILE A 163 -3.88 -1.68 -2.07
CA ILE A 163 -2.79 -0.82 -2.50
C ILE A 163 -1.50 -1.28 -1.81
N ALA A 164 -0.36 -1.20 -2.49
CA ALA A 164 0.95 -1.28 -1.87
C ALA A 164 1.81 -0.08 -2.23
N ILE A 165 2.45 0.52 -1.22
CA ILE A 165 3.38 1.63 -1.36
C ILE A 165 4.76 1.15 -0.93
N LEU A 166 5.65 0.98 -1.91
CA LEU A 166 6.93 0.28 -1.77
C LEU A 166 8.09 1.24 -2.03
N GLY A 167 9.22 1.11 -1.31
CA GLY A 167 10.35 2.01 -1.49
C GLY A 167 11.36 2.02 -0.34
N VAL A 168 12.64 2.28 -0.59
CA VAL A 168 13.67 2.40 0.46
C VAL A 168 13.40 3.57 1.43
N THR A 169 14.13 3.65 2.55
CA THR A 169 14.07 4.80 3.47
C THR A 169 14.34 6.12 2.73
N GLY A 170 13.56 7.16 3.04
CA GLY A 170 13.74 8.49 2.43
C GLY A 170 13.38 8.60 0.95
N SER A 171 12.76 7.59 0.36
CA SER A 171 12.31 7.62 -1.05
C SER A 171 11.01 8.41 -1.26
N GLY A 172 10.17 8.54 -0.23
CA GLY A 172 8.91 9.30 -0.30
C GLY A 172 7.65 8.52 0.12
N LYS A 173 7.75 7.27 0.57
CA LYS A 173 6.60 6.43 0.96
C LYS A 173 5.59 7.10 1.91
N SER A 174 5.98 7.47 3.13
CA SER A 174 5.05 8.07 4.11
C SER A 174 4.51 9.42 3.62
N TYR A 175 5.28 10.11 2.79
CA TYR A 175 4.83 11.32 2.11
C TYR A 175 3.71 11.05 1.12
N THR A 176 3.86 10.02 0.30
CA THR A 176 2.85 9.54 -0.64
C THR A 176 1.61 9.02 0.06
N VAL A 177 1.74 8.32 1.19
CA VAL A 177 0.59 7.94 2.01
C VAL A 177 -0.14 9.19 2.49
N GLY A 178 0.57 10.17 3.04
CA GLY A 178 -0.04 11.45 3.44
C GLY A 178 -0.76 12.14 2.28
N TYR A 179 -0.12 12.24 1.12
CA TYR A 179 -0.75 12.79 -0.08
C TYR A 179 -2.00 11.99 -0.49
N LEU A 180 -1.95 10.65 -0.44
CA LEU A 180 -3.12 9.80 -0.68
C LEU A 180 -4.25 10.09 0.32
N LEU A 181 -3.94 10.25 1.62
CA LEU A 181 -4.92 10.62 2.66
C LEU A 181 -5.61 11.93 2.30
N GLU A 182 -4.88 12.94 1.83
CA GLU A 182 -5.45 14.21 1.41
C GLU A 182 -6.38 14.04 0.20
N GLN A 183 -6.03 13.19 -0.77
CA GLN A 183 -6.90 12.91 -1.91
C GLN A 183 -8.18 12.17 -1.48
N VAL A 184 -8.05 11.11 -0.69
CA VAL A 184 -9.22 10.33 -0.26
C VAL A 184 -10.04 11.05 0.82
N SER A 185 -9.52 12.12 1.42
CA SER A 185 -10.29 13.00 2.31
C SER A 185 -11.27 13.92 1.57
N ASN A 186 -11.10 14.08 0.26
CA ASN A 186 -11.87 15.03 -0.54
C ASN A 186 -12.31 14.42 -1.87
N ILE A 187 -13.07 13.34 -1.75
CA ILE A 187 -13.64 12.59 -2.85
C ILE A 187 -14.94 13.25 -3.31
N GLU A 188 -15.10 13.41 -4.62
CA GLU A 188 -16.34 13.88 -5.23
C GLU A 188 -17.24 12.69 -5.55
N ALA A 189 -18.24 12.46 -4.70
CA ALA A 189 -19.21 11.39 -4.85
C ALA A 189 -20.54 11.99 -5.33
N GLN A 190 -20.80 11.88 -6.65
CA GLN A 190 -21.97 12.45 -7.31
C GLN A 190 -22.10 13.98 -7.10
N LYS A 191 -22.92 14.42 -6.13
CA LYS A 191 -23.24 15.84 -5.88
C LYS A 191 -22.67 16.40 -4.58
N PHE A 192 -21.93 15.60 -3.81
CA PHE A 192 -21.34 16.04 -2.55
C PHE A 192 -19.90 15.55 -2.42
N ARG A 193 -19.14 16.25 -1.58
CA ARG A 193 -17.78 15.84 -1.23
C ARG A 193 -17.80 15.08 0.08
N THR A 194 -17.02 14.01 0.13
CA THR A 194 -16.89 13.16 1.31
C THR A 194 -15.44 12.71 1.47
N ALA A 195 -15.18 11.94 2.53
CA ALA A 195 -13.91 11.31 2.80
C ALA A 195 -14.09 9.79 2.86
N LEU A 196 -13.10 9.05 2.42
CA LEU A 196 -12.99 7.61 2.66
C LEU A 196 -12.57 7.38 4.11
N PRO A 197 -13.36 6.70 4.95
CA PRO A 197 -12.91 6.31 6.28
C PRO A 197 -11.57 5.58 6.20
N THR A 198 -10.60 6.04 6.99
CA THR A 198 -9.23 5.51 6.93
C THR A 198 -8.70 5.26 8.32
N MET A 199 -8.11 4.09 8.53
CA MET A 199 -7.41 3.71 9.76
C MET A 199 -5.95 3.41 9.44
N ILE A 200 -5.03 3.98 10.20
CA ILE A 200 -3.59 3.84 9.99
C ILE A 200 -2.96 3.17 11.20
N ILE A 201 -2.24 2.07 10.97
CA ILE A 201 -1.28 1.55 11.94
C ILE A 201 0.04 2.30 11.69
N ASP A 202 0.33 3.30 12.52
CA ASP A 202 1.48 4.19 12.37
C ASP A 202 2.65 3.69 13.21
N ALA A 203 3.67 3.12 12.55
CA ALA A 203 4.83 2.55 13.22
C ALA A 203 5.76 3.60 13.83
N ASN A 204 5.87 4.79 13.22
CA ASN A 204 6.92 5.77 13.51
C ASN A 204 6.40 7.18 13.85
N GLY A 205 5.09 7.41 13.76
CA GLY A 205 4.48 8.71 14.02
C GLY A 205 4.41 9.62 12.79
N ASP A 206 4.57 9.06 11.58
CA ASP A 206 4.69 9.83 10.33
C ASP A 206 3.42 10.63 9.96
N TYR A 207 2.30 10.36 10.65
CA TYR A 207 0.98 10.94 10.40
C TYR A 207 0.42 11.75 11.57
N LEU A 208 1.19 11.93 12.66
CA LEU A 208 0.73 12.64 13.85
C LEU A 208 0.40 14.12 13.58
N ASP A 209 1.01 14.71 12.55
CA ASP A 209 0.72 16.06 12.10
C ASP A 209 -0.73 16.26 11.64
N TYR A 210 -1.42 15.21 11.18
CA TYR A 210 -2.85 15.28 10.86
C TYR A 210 -3.68 15.47 12.15
N HIS A 211 -3.38 14.72 13.21
CA HIS A 211 -4.04 14.89 14.50
C HIS A 211 -3.80 16.29 15.08
N GLU A 212 -2.55 16.76 15.04
CA GLU A 212 -2.19 18.11 15.50
C GLU A 212 -2.86 19.20 14.68
N ALA A 213 -2.88 19.06 13.34
CA ALA A 213 -3.54 20.01 12.45
C ALA A 213 -5.03 20.11 12.77
N TYR A 214 -5.70 18.99 13.01
CA TYR A 214 -7.13 18.96 13.31
C TYR A 214 -7.45 19.53 14.70
N HIS A 215 -6.84 18.99 15.76
CA HIS A 215 -7.23 19.32 17.15
C HIS A 215 -6.55 20.57 17.70
N SER A 216 -5.30 20.84 17.32
CA SER A 216 -4.54 21.99 17.85
C SER A 216 -4.64 23.21 16.94
N LYS A 217 -4.51 23.02 15.62
CA LYS A 217 -4.53 24.12 14.63
C LYS A 217 -5.91 24.40 14.05
N HIS A 218 -6.92 23.58 14.38
CA HIS A 218 -8.30 23.72 13.85
C HIS A 218 -8.35 23.73 12.31
N GLN A 219 -7.39 23.05 11.68
CA GLN A 219 -7.29 22.93 10.23
C GLN A 219 -8.15 21.75 9.77
N LYS A 220 -9.01 21.99 8.77
CA LYS A 220 -9.80 20.92 8.15
C LYS A 220 -8.89 19.98 7.35
N ILE A 221 -9.18 18.68 7.44
CA ILE A 221 -8.51 17.63 6.67
C ILE A 221 -9.54 17.06 5.70
N GLY A 222 -9.67 17.71 4.55
CA GLY A 222 -10.75 17.43 3.60
C GLY A 222 -12.12 17.47 4.26
N ASN A 223 -12.85 16.37 4.15
CA ASN A 223 -14.18 16.16 4.70
C ASN A 223 -14.20 15.12 5.84
N TYR A 224 -13.06 14.80 6.44
CA TYR A 224 -13.06 14.04 7.69
C TYR A 224 -13.78 14.84 8.78
N THR A 225 -14.68 14.17 9.49
CA THR A 225 -15.49 14.75 10.57
C THR A 225 -14.80 14.67 11.93
N ASP A 226 -13.81 13.79 12.06
CA ASP A 226 -12.93 13.70 13.22
C ASP A 226 -11.59 13.06 12.84
N VAL A 227 -10.59 13.29 13.69
CA VAL A 227 -9.27 12.65 13.63
C VAL A 227 -8.96 12.07 15.00
N VAL A 228 -8.98 10.76 15.13
CA VAL A 228 -8.82 10.06 16.42
C VAL A 228 -7.43 9.42 16.48
N ARG A 229 -6.68 9.70 17.54
CA ARG A 229 -5.38 9.07 17.81
C ARG A 229 -5.51 8.06 18.94
N PHE A 230 -5.10 6.82 18.72
CA PHE A 230 -5.03 5.77 19.73
C PHE A 230 -3.59 5.57 20.21
N VAL A 231 -3.40 5.49 21.52
CA VAL A 231 -2.09 5.28 22.17
C VAL A 231 -2.19 4.21 23.25
N PHE A 232 -1.06 3.64 23.66
CA PHE A 232 -1.01 2.76 24.83
C PHE A 232 -1.23 3.52 26.12
N ASN A 233 -1.72 2.83 27.15
CA ASN A 233 -2.07 3.45 28.43
C ASN A 233 -0.87 4.15 29.10
N ASN A 234 0.35 3.67 28.90
CA ASN A 234 1.56 4.27 29.44
C ASN A 234 2.09 5.49 28.63
N SER A 235 1.40 5.88 27.55
CA SER A 235 1.80 7.03 26.73
C SER A 235 1.67 8.36 27.49
N PRO A 236 2.66 9.26 27.40
CA PRO A 236 2.59 10.58 28.02
C PRO A 236 1.53 11.49 27.40
N VAL A 237 1.07 11.20 26.17
CA VAL A 237 0.08 12.02 25.45
C VAL A 237 -1.36 11.53 25.60
N ARG A 238 -1.60 10.53 26.44
CA ARG A 238 -2.93 9.90 26.63
C ARG A 238 -4.06 10.84 27.06
N LEU A 239 -3.72 12.00 27.64
CA LEU A 239 -4.68 13.00 28.11
C LEU A 239 -4.94 14.11 27.09
N ASN A 240 -4.27 14.09 25.93
CA ASN A 240 -4.45 15.11 24.91
C ASN A 240 -5.83 15.00 24.25
N LYS A 241 -6.36 16.14 23.78
CA LYS A 241 -7.65 16.19 23.07
C LYS A 241 -7.62 15.30 21.82
N GLY A 242 -8.69 14.54 21.59
CA GLY A 242 -8.79 13.62 20.45
C GLY A 242 -7.91 12.37 20.55
N VAL A 243 -7.27 12.14 21.70
CA VAL A 243 -6.52 10.92 21.99
C VAL A 243 -7.38 9.96 22.80
N LYS A 244 -7.31 8.67 22.48
CA LYS A 244 -7.93 7.57 23.21
C LYS A 244 -6.87 6.55 23.61
N VAL A 245 -7.04 5.94 24.78
CA VAL A 245 -6.21 4.80 25.19
C VAL A 245 -6.73 3.54 24.50
N ILE A 246 -5.82 2.73 23.95
CA ILE A 246 -6.16 1.44 23.33
C ILE A 246 -6.72 0.51 24.41
N SER A 247 -7.93 0.01 24.17
CA SER A 247 -8.56 -1.02 24.98
C SER A 247 -9.44 -1.91 24.10
N MET A 248 -9.34 -3.22 24.33
CA MET A 248 -9.83 -4.29 23.46
C MET A 248 -10.66 -5.30 24.25
N ASP A 249 -11.43 -6.11 23.53
CA ASP A 249 -12.30 -7.16 24.09
C ASP A 249 -11.99 -8.52 23.46
N LEU A 250 -11.57 -9.50 24.26
CA LEU A 250 -11.29 -10.86 23.79
C LEU A 250 -12.53 -11.58 23.26
N ASP A 251 -13.75 -11.15 23.60
CA ASP A 251 -15.00 -11.74 23.09
C ASP A 251 -15.24 -11.49 21.58
N VAL A 252 -14.37 -10.69 20.94
CA VAL A 252 -14.33 -10.58 19.48
C VAL A 252 -13.89 -11.91 18.82
N PHE A 253 -13.05 -12.67 19.52
CA PHE A 253 -12.48 -13.94 19.10
C PHE A 253 -13.28 -15.13 19.62
N GLU A 254 -13.25 -16.23 18.89
CA GLU A 254 -13.74 -17.51 19.41
C GLU A 254 -12.80 -18.07 20.49
N PRO A 255 -13.27 -18.90 21.44
CA PRO A 255 -12.44 -19.47 22.51
C PRO A 255 -11.13 -20.12 22.01
N ARG A 256 -11.20 -20.83 20.87
CA ARG A 256 -10.02 -21.42 20.22
C ARG A 256 -9.03 -20.37 19.74
N GLU A 257 -9.51 -19.30 19.13
CA GLU A 257 -8.66 -18.22 18.62
C GLU A 257 -7.96 -17.48 19.77
N VAL A 258 -8.65 -17.30 20.91
CA VAL A 258 -8.03 -16.76 22.13
C VAL A 258 -6.94 -17.70 22.65
N ALA A 259 -7.19 -19.02 22.66
CA ALA A 259 -6.19 -20.01 23.05
C ALA A 259 -4.95 -19.97 22.14
N GLU A 260 -5.14 -19.97 20.82
CA GLU A 260 -4.08 -19.87 19.82
C GLU A 260 -3.28 -18.58 19.99
N LEU A 261 -3.96 -17.46 20.19
CA LEU A 261 -3.34 -16.15 20.43
C LEU A 261 -2.46 -16.16 21.69
N ILE A 262 -2.96 -16.70 22.80
CA ILE A 262 -2.22 -16.74 24.08
C ILE A 262 -0.99 -17.64 23.96
N ILE A 263 -1.14 -18.84 23.40
CA ILE A 263 -0.02 -19.77 23.21
C ILE A 263 1.02 -19.16 22.28
N THR A 264 0.58 -18.58 21.17
CA THR A 264 1.49 -17.99 20.20
C THR A 264 2.22 -16.77 20.74
N TYR A 265 1.52 -15.93 21.52
CA TYR A 265 2.12 -14.82 22.25
C TYR A 265 3.21 -15.30 23.22
N TYR A 266 2.97 -16.41 23.92
CA TYR A 266 3.92 -16.97 24.89
C TYR A 266 5.13 -17.66 24.23
N THR A 267 4.92 -18.45 23.18
CA THR A 267 5.98 -19.26 22.55
C THR A 267 6.76 -18.53 21.46
N GLY A 268 6.25 -17.39 20.97
CA GLY A 268 6.83 -16.65 19.86
C GLY A 268 6.60 -17.27 18.49
N GLY A 269 5.54 -18.09 18.33
CA GLY A 269 5.12 -18.62 17.03
C GLY A 269 4.90 -20.12 16.92
N SER A 270 5.30 -20.90 17.92
CA SER A 270 5.11 -22.35 17.91
C SER A 270 3.79 -22.72 18.56
N LEU A 271 2.85 -23.18 17.75
CA LEU A 271 1.59 -23.73 18.25
C LEU A 271 1.81 -25.12 18.85
N ASN A 272 1.21 -25.35 20.01
CA ASN A 272 1.14 -26.67 20.64
C ASN A 272 -0.33 -27.05 20.77
N GLU A 273 -0.81 -27.94 19.91
CA GLU A 273 -2.23 -28.33 19.83
C GLU A 273 -2.79 -28.81 21.17
N LEU A 274 -1.99 -29.50 22.00
CA LEU A 274 -2.45 -29.95 23.31
C LEU A 274 -2.67 -28.79 24.28
N GLN A 275 -1.84 -27.74 24.20
CA GLN A 275 -2.00 -26.54 25.02
C GLN A 275 -3.19 -25.70 24.55
N VAL A 276 -3.34 -25.55 23.24
CA VAL A 276 -4.48 -24.84 22.62
C VAL A 276 -5.79 -25.52 22.97
N ALA A 277 -5.91 -26.83 22.74
CA ALA A 277 -7.12 -27.59 23.06
C ALA A 277 -7.48 -27.54 24.55
N GLY A 278 -6.47 -27.56 25.43
CA GLY A 278 -6.67 -27.42 26.87
C GLY A 278 -7.28 -26.07 27.27
N ILE A 279 -6.74 -24.96 26.75
CA ILE A 279 -7.29 -23.62 26.99
C ILE A 279 -8.66 -23.47 26.33
N GLU A 280 -8.82 -23.92 25.09
CA GLU A 280 -10.08 -23.87 24.34
C GLU A 280 -11.21 -24.55 25.15
N THR A 281 -10.96 -25.75 25.67
CA THR A 281 -11.96 -26.50 26.45
C THR A 281 -12.40 -25.74 27.70
N ALA A 282 -11.44 -25.19 28.46
CA ALA A 282 -11.74 -24.43 29.66
C ALA A 282 -12.50 -23.13 29.34
N LEU A 283 -12.06 -22.39 28.33
CA LEU A 283 -12.74 -21.17 27.88
C LEU A 283 -14.15 -21.47 27.37
N ARG A 284 -14.34 -22.54 26.58
CA ARG A 284 -15.65 -22.91 26.03
C ARG A 284 -16.64 -23.28 27.13
N ARG A 285 -16.24 -24.07 28.13
CA ARG A 285 -17.10 -24.38 29.29
C ARG A 285 -17.51 -23.11 30.04
N LEU A 286 -16.55 -22.23 30.36
CA LEU A 286 -16.82 -21.00 31.09
C LEU A 286 -17.68 -20.01 30.29
N TYR A 287 -17.46 -19.93 28.98
CA TYR A 287 -18.16 -19.00 28.08
C TYR A 287 -19.56 -19.51 27.72
N ASP A 288 -19.69 -20.74 27.21
CA ASP A 288 -20.96 -21.30 26.72
C ASP A 288 -21.87 -21.81 27.85
N GLU A 289 -21.31 -22.48 28.86
CA GLU A 289 -22.11 -23.16 29.90
C GLU A 289 -22.36 -22.27 31.12
N GLU A 290 -21.37 -21.47 31.51
CA GLU A 290 -21.45 -20.60 32.70
C GLU A 290 -21.68 -19.10 32.37
N GLY A 291 -21.61 -18.71 31.10
CA GLY A 291 -21.93 -17.34 30.64
C GLY A 291 -20.90 -16.26 31.02
N TYR A 292 -19.65 -16.64 31.29
CA TYR A 292 -18.56 -15.67 31.51
C TYR A 292 -18.14 -15.04 30.19
N SER A 293 -17.85 -13.75 30.20
CA SER A 293 -17.07 -13.10 29.14
C SER A 293 -15.62 -13.57 29.23
N VAL A 294 -14.99 -13.88 28.11
CA VAL A 294 -13.58 -14.29 28.06
C VAL A 294 -12.70 -13.19 28.64
N SER A 295 -12.95 -11.94 28.28
CA SER A 295 -12.22 -10.78 28.85
C SER A 295 -12.30 -10.76 30.37
N SER A 296 -13.50 -10.98 30.94
CA SER A 296 -13.72 -10.95 32.39
C SER A 296 -12.92 -12.00 33.17
N LEU A 297 -12.54 -13.11 32.52
CA LEU A 297 -11.73 -14.16 33.12
C LEU A 297 -10.29 -13.71 33.43
N PHE A 298 -9.80 -12.67 32.76
CA PHE A 298 -8.42 -12.18 32.93
C PHE A 298 -8.31 -10.92 33.80
N LEU A 299 -9.41 -10.21 34.07
CA LEU A 299 -9.38 -8.88 34.71
C LEU A 299 -9.11 -8.90 36.21
N ASP A 300 -9.57 -9.93 36.92
CA ASP A 300 -9.37 -10.04 38.36
C ASP A 300 -8.95 -11.44 38.80
N GLU A 301 -8.24 -11.53 39.93
CA GLU A 301 -7.70 -12.78 40.44
C GLU A 301 -8.77 -13.80 40.83
N ARG A 302 -10.00 -13.37 41.18
CA ARG A 302 -11.08 -14.32 41.52
C ARG A 302 -11.54 -15.06 40.28
N ASN A 303 -11.73 -14.37 39.16
CA ASN A 303 -12.08 -15.04 37.90
C ASN A 303 -10.87 -15.78 37.32
N PHE A 304 -9.68 -15.17 37.33
CA PHE A 304 -8.50 -15.81 36.75
C PHE A 304 -8.13 -17.10 37.49
N ARG A 305 -7.90 -17.04 38.80
CA ARG A 305 -7.52 -18.26 39.56
C ARG A 305 -8.73 -19.10 39.94
N GLY A 306 -9.78 -18.46 40.45
CA GLY A 306 -10.94 -19.16 41.01
C GLY A 306 -11.88 -19.75 39.96
N LYS A 307 -11.79 -19.33 38.69
CA LYS A 307 -12.59 -19.89 37.59
C LYS A 307 -11.71 -20.51 36.51
N LEU A 308 -10.91 -19.70 35.80
CA LEU A 308 -10.16 -20.19 34.64
C LEU A 308 -9.11 -21.26 35.00
N ILE A 309 -8.25 -20.98 35.99
CA ILE A 309 -7.24 -21.96 36.43
C ILE A 309 -7.91 -23.16 37.12
N ALA A 310 -8.96 -22.94 37.91
CA ALA A 310 -9.71 -24.02 38.55
C ALA A 310 -10.34 -24.99 37.54
N GLU A 311 -10.89 -24.49 36.42
CA GLU A 311 -11.45 -25.35 35.37
C GLU A 311 -10.36 -26.17 34.65
N LEU A 312 -9.17 -25.60 34.46
CA LEU A 312 -8.02 -26.33 33.91
C LEU A 312 -7.50 -27.42 34.87
N GLU A 313 -7.49 -27.15 36.18
CA GLU A 313 -7.15 -28.12 37.21
C GLU A 313 -8.17 -29.27 37.25
N LYS A 314 -9.46 -28.96 37.14
CA LYS A 314 -10.54 -29.95 37.00
C LYS A 314 -10.37 -30.79 35.74
N ALA A 315 -10.05 -30.18 34.60
CA ALA A 315 -9.77 -30.92 33.37
C ALA A 315 -8.57 -31.87 33.51
N ARG A 316 -7.55 -31.53 34.32
CA ARG A 316 -6.47 -32.46 34.68
C ARG A 316 -6.97 -33.62 35.54
N GLU A 317 -7.80 -33.36 36.55
CA GLU A 317 -8.39 -34.41 37.40
C GLU A 317 -9.25 -35.39 36.59
N GLU A 318 -9.99 -34.87 35.59
CA GLU A 318 -10.74 -35.64 34.59
C GLU A 318 -9.86 -36.37 33.56
N ARG A 319 -8.52 -36.25 33.67
CA ARG A 319 -7.51 -36.81 32.75
C ARG A 319 -7.63 -36.33 31.30
N LEU A 320 -8.21 -35.15 31.09
CA LEU A 320 -8.29 -34.49 29.78
C LEU A 320 -7.00 -33.75 29.43
N ILE A 321 -6.24 -33.32 30.44
CA ILE A 321 -4.97 -32.60 30.28
C ILE A 321 -3.89 -33.26 31.16
N HIS A 322 -2.71 -33.50 30.60
CA HIS A 322 -1.55 -33.98 31.36
C HIS A 322 -0.91 -32.89 32.23
N ASP A 323 -0.32 -33.26 33.36
CA ASP A 323 0.31 -32.35 34.33
C ASP A 323 1.32 -31.38 33.71
N GLN A 324 2.16 -31.87 32.79
CA GLN A 324 3.18 -31.04 32.14
C GLN A 324 2.54 -29.99 31.22
N THR A 325 1.49 -30.38 30.48
CA THR A 325 0.71 -29.49 29.62
C THR A 325 0.01 -28.42 30.45
N LEU A 326 -0.62 -28.81 31.57
CA LEU A 326 -1.25 -27.86 32.48
C LEU A 326 -0.25 -26.82 33.00
N LYS A 327 0.93 -27.25 33.49
CA LYS A 327 1.98 -26.31 33.94
C LYS A 327 2.47 -25.38 32.85
N ALA A 328 2.47 -25.81 31.59
CA ALA A 328 2.81 -24.95 30.46
C ALA A 328 1.69 -23.93 30.16
N ILE A 329 0.43 -24.38 30.14
CA ILE A 329 -0.75 -23.54 29.96
C ILE A 329 -0.81 -22.45 31.02
N ILE A 330 -0.67 -22.81 32.31
CA ILE A 330 -0.73 -21.85 33.42
C ILE A 330 0.36 -20.77 33.27
N ARG A 331 1.57 -21.15 32.85
CA ARG A 331 2.66 -20.20 32.58
C ARG A 331 2.31 -19.26 31.42
N ALA A 332 1.74 -19.78 30.33
CA ALA A 332 1.32 -18.97 29.19
C ALA A 332 0.22 -17.97 29.58
N LEU A 333 -0.83 -18.44 30.27
CA LEU A 333 -1.94 -17.61 30.76
C LEU A 333 -1.45 -16.53 31.72
N SER A 334 -0.58 -16.88 32.67
CA SER A 334 -0.05 -15.92 33.65
C SER A 334 0.83 -14.87 32.99
N LYS A 335 1.67 -15.26 32.01
CA LYS A 335 2.50 -14.34 31.24
C LYS A 335 1.65 -13.40 30.38
N PHE A 336 0.63 -13.94 29.72
CA PHE A 336 -0.32 -13.14 28.95
C PHE A 336 -1.07 -12.13 29.83
N LYS A 337 -1.60 -12.58 30.98
CA LYS A 337 -2.26 -11.69 31.95
C LYS A 337 -1.34 -10.58 32.41
N SER A 338 -0.12 -10.93 32.84
CA SER A 338 0.87 -9.96 33.32
C SER A 338 1.20 -8.91 32.27
N ASP A 339 1.48 -9.34 31.04
CA ASP A 339 1.97 -8.45 29.99
C ASP A 339 0.86 -7.60 29.39
N VAL A 340 -0.30 -8.18 29.14
CA VAL A 340 -1.36 -7.54 28.36
C VAL A 340 -2.33 -6.78 29.26
N ILE A 341 -2.66 -7.34 30.42
CA ILE A 341 -3.69 -6.81 31.32
C ILE A 341 -3.04 -6.03 32.46
N ASP A 342 -2.19 -6.66 33.26
CA ASP A 342 -1.67 -6.03 34.48
C ASP A 342 -0.74 -4.85 34.19
N GLN A 343 0.07 -4.94 33.12
CA GLN A 343 1.05 -3.90 32.78
C GLN A 343 0.48 -2.75 31.93
N TYR A 344 -0.41 -3.05 30.98
CA TYR A 344 -0.86 -2.09 29.97
C TYR A 344 -2.38 -1.88 29.90
N GLU A 345 -3.17 -2.64 30.66
CA GLU A 345 -4.64 -2.54 30.71
C GLU A 345 -5.30 -2.63 29.32
N LEU A 346 -4.73 -3.44 28.42
CA LEU A 346 -5.18 -3.52 27.03
C LEU A 346 -6.49 -4.28 26.85
N ILE A 347 -6.83 -5.17 27.77
CA ILE A 347 -8.12 -5.90 27.76
C ILE A 347 -9.04 -5.26 28.78
N THR A 348 -10.27 -4.99 28.35
CA THR A 348 -11.39 -4.60 29.21
C THR A 348 -12.67 -5.26 28.71
N TYR A 349 -13.82 -4.86 29.24
CA TYR A 349 -15.11 -5.42 28.86
C TYR A 349 -16.19 -4.34 28.75
N LYS A 350 -17.16 -4.58 27.87
CA LYS A 350 -18.36 -3.73 27.68
C LYS A 350 -18.00 -2.27 27.36
N ASN A 351 -18.60 -1.32 28.08
CA ASN A 351 -18.59 0.12 27.75
C ASN A 351 -17.22 0.79 27.93
N LEU A 352 -16.23 0.09 28.47
CA LEU A 352 -14.87 0.59 28.66
C LEU A 352 -14.00 0.35 27.42
N VAL A 353 -14.42 -0.53 26.51
CA VAL A 353 -13.66 -0.90 25.30
C VAL A 353 -13.67 0.30 24.34
N THR A 354 -12.48 0.79 23.99
CA THR A 354 -12.34 1.99 23.15
C THR A 354 -12.27 1.66 21.67
N LEU A 355 -11.70 0.51 21.30
CA LEU A 355 -11.74 -0.06 19.95
C LEU A 355 -12.91 -1.05 19.83
N SER A 356 -14.14 -0.57 20.08
CA SER A 356 -15.34 -1.42 20.12
C SER A 356 -15.99 -1.60 18.75
N ALA A 357 -16.94 -2.54 18.67
CA ALA A 357 -17.82 -2.69 17.50
C ALA A 357 -18.57 -1.39 17.15
N ASP A 358 -19.09 -0.68 18.16
CA ASP A 358 -19.80 0.60 17.99
C ASP A 358 -18.87 1.70 17.49
N PHE A 359 -17.59 1.68 17.90
CA PHE A 359 -16.59 2.59 17.36
C PHE A 359 -16.38 2.33 15.86
N ILE A 360 -16.30 1.06 15.44
CA ILE A 360 -16.21 0.72 14.00
C ILE A 360 -17.47 1.18 13.25
N ASP A 361 -18.67 1.00 13.82
CA ASP A 361 -19.92 1.52 13.25
C ASP A 361 -19.85 3.04 13.05
N SER A 362 -19.39 3.77 14.07
CA SER A 362 -19.29 5.23 14.05
C SER A 362 -18.34 5.74 12.97
N ILE A 363 -17.13 5.18 12.85
CA ILE A 363 -16.11 5.70 11.92
C ILE A 363 -16.39 5.31 10.46
N THR A 364 -17.15 4.23 10.25
CA THR A 364 -17.51 3.73 8.91
C THR A 364 -18.87 4.24 8.41
N ASP A 365 -19.58 5.02 9.22
CA ASP A 365 -20.78 5.75 8.78
C ASP A 365 -20.41 6.77 7.69
N PRO A 366 -20.96 6.70 6.47
CA PRO A 366 -20.74 7.67 5.40
C PRO A 366 -21.05 9.12 5.79
N LYS A 367 -21.86 9.35 6.84
CA LYS A 367 -22.14 10.68 7.38
C LYS A 367 -21.02 11.21 8.28
N ASN A 368 -20.22 10.31 8.87
CA ASN A 368 -19.18 10.63 9.85
C ASN A 368 -17.83 9.98 9.48
N PRO A 369 -17.31 10.18 8.25
CA PRO A 369 -16.03 9.60 7.89
C PRO A 369 -14.94 10.14 8.81
N THR A 370 -14.16 9.23 9.38
CA THR A 370 -13.16 9.54 10.40
C THR A 370 -11.79 9.03 9.98
N LEU A 371 -10.75 9.81 10.28
CA LEU A 371 -9.36 9.37 10.18
C LEU A 371 -8.92 8.83 11.55
N VAL A 372 -8.52 7.56 11.61
CA VAL A 372 -8.04 6.91 12.82
C VAL A 372 -6.56 6.63 12.70
N ILE A 373 -5.76 7.03 13.69
CA ILE A 373 -4.32 6.79 13.77
C ILE A 373 -4.06 5.94 15.00
N ILE A 374 -3.63 4.70 14.83
CA ILE A 374 -3.13 3.85 15.90
C ILE A 374 -1.62 4.06 15.97
N ASP A 375 -1.20 4.79 16.99
CA ASP A 375 0.16 5.30 17.12
C ASP A 375 1.05 4.34 17.90
N PHE A 376 1.97 3.69 17.18
CA PHE A 376 2.99 2.80 17.71
C PHE A 376 4.40 3.41 17.74
N SER A 377 4.52 4.72 17.53
CA SER A 377 5.75 5.49 17.71
C SER A 377 6.25 5.44 19.16
N ALA A 378 7.39 6.08 19.40
CA ALA A 378 7.93 6.24 20.75
C ALA A 378 6.98 7.03 21.67
N ASP A 379 6.21 7.98 21.15
CA ASP A 379 5.27 8.78 21.94
C ASP A 379 3.98 8.01 22.24
N GLY A 380 3.43 7.27 21.26
CA GLY A 380 2.18 6.54 21.41
C GLY A 380 2.33 5.18 22.10
N ALA A 381 3.48 4.52 21.96
CA ALA A 381 3.73 3.18 22.47
C ALA A 381 5.14 3.06 23.11
N PRO A 382 5.47 3.86 24.14
CA PRO A 382 6.80 3.87 24.75
C PRO A 382 7.13 2.51 25.40
N GLY A 383 8.24 1.91 24.98
CA GLY A 383 8.71 0.63 25.52
C GLY A 383 7.86 -0.59 25.18
N ILE A 384 6.87 -0.46 24.28
CA ILE A 384 5.98 -1.55 23.89
C ILE A 384 6.68 -2.50 22.91
N SER A 385 6.61 -3.80 23.20
CA SER A 385 7.18 -4.85 22.35
C SER A 385 6.45 -5.00 21.01
N LEU A 386 7.13 -5.54 20.00
CA LEU A 386 6.50 -5.83 18.71
C LEU A 386 5.36 -6.86 18.86
N GLN A 387 5.50 -7.82 19.76
CA GLN A 387 4.49 -8.84 20.02
C GLN A 387 3.17 -8.21 20.51
N LEU A 388 3.23 -7.20 21.39
CA LEU A 388 2.04 -6.46 21.83
C LEU A 388 1.43 -5.61 20.72
N LYS A 389 2.26 -4.99 19.88
CA LYS A 389 1.79 -4.26 18.68
C LYS A 389 1.08 -5.22 17.71
N GLN A 390 1.64 -6.41 17.46
CA GLN A 390 1.02 -7.46 16.65
C GLN A 390 -0.30 -7.95 17.25
N LEU A 391 -0.41 -8.05 18.58
CA LEU A 391 -1.65 -8.39 19.27
C LEU A 391 -2.75 -7.36 18.98
N VAL A 392 -2.44 -6.06 19.10
CA VAL A 392 -3.39 -4.98 18.78
C VAL A 392 -3.82 -5.04 17.31
N VAL A 393 -2.89 -5.24 16.38
CA VAL A 393 -3.22 -5.35 14.95
C VAL A 393 -4.07 -6.60 14.67
N SER A 394 -3.79 -7.73 15.34
CA SER A 394 -4.58 -8.95 15.22
C SER A 394 -6.02 -8.72 15.68
N TYR A 395 -6.21 -8.05 16.82
CA TYR A 395 -7.53 -7.66 17.32
C TYR A 395 -8.27 -6.75 16.34
N VAL A 396 -7.63 -5.66 15.91
CA VAL A 396 -8.24 -4.68 14.99
C VAL A 396 -8.66 -5.36 13.69
N THR A 397 -7.78 -6.17 13.08
CA THR A 397 -8.07 -6.87 11.83
C THR A 397 -9.21 -7.89 11.99
N LYS A 398 -9.26 -8.63 13.11
CA LYS A 398 -10.36 -9.55 13.41
C LYS A 398 -11.69 -8.81 13.59
N LEU A 399 -11.69 -7.72 14.38
CA LEU A 399 -12.87 -6.91 14.62
C LEU A 399 -13.42 -6.32 13.32
N LEU A 400 -12.54 -5.76 12.49
CA LEU A 400 -12.88 -5.24 11.17
C LEU A 400 -13.49 -6.32 10.29
N LEU A 401 -12.85 -7.50 10.19
CA LEU A 401 -13.37 -8.60 9.37
C LEU A 401 -14.77 -9.04 9.83
N LYS A 402 -15.00 -9.18 11.14
CA LYS A 402 -16.30 -9.54 11.72
C LYS A 402 -17.38 -8.49 11.39
N LYS A 403 -17.06 -7.20 11.56
CA LYS A 403 -17.98 -6.08 11.27
C LYS A 403 -18.31 -5.96 9.79
N PHE A 404 -17.31 -6.01 8.93
CA PHE A 404 -17.48 -5.87 7.49
C PHE A 404 -18.22 -7.07 6.87
N THR A 405 -18.02 -8.27 7.41
CA THR A 405 -18.84 -9.44 7.06
C THR A 405 -20.31 -9.23 7.47
N LYS A 406 -20.54 -8.72 8.68
CA LYS A 406 -21.90 -8.42 9.18
C LYS A 406 -22.61 -7.38 8.31
N TYR A 407 -21.95 -6.27 7.97
CA TYR A 407 -22.49 -5.26 7.06
C TYR A 407 -22.94 -5.87 5.73
N LYS A 408 -22.11 -6.76 5.17
CA LYS A 408 -22.43 -7.43 3.91
C LYS A 408 -23.66 -8.33 3.99
N ILE A 409 -23.79 -9.09 5.08
CA ILE A 409 -24.94 -9.97 5.34
C ILE A 409 -26.22 -9.14 5.52
N GLU A 410 -26.13 -8.01 6.20
CA GLU A 410 -27.26 -7.11 6.46
C GLU A 410 -27.63 -6.21 5.27
N GLY A 411 -26.83 -6.21 4.19
CA GLY A 411 -27.03 -5.34 3.03
C GLY A 411 -26.71 -3.87 3.30
N THR A 412 -25.89 -3.59 4.32
CA THR A 412 -25.48 -2.23 4.73
C THR A 412 -24.00 -1.98 4.42
N ASP A 413 -23.61 -2.24 3.17
CA ASP A 413 -22.22 -2.16 2.69
C ASP A 413 -21.51 -0.87 3.18
N ARG A 414 -20.33 -1.05 3.79
CA ARG A 414 -19.45 0.03 4.26
C ARG A 414 -18.10 -0.09 3.56
N ILE A 415 -17.30 0.97 3.66
CA ILE A 415 -15.92 0.97 3.14
C ILE A 415 -14.94 1.52 4.17
N LEU A 416 -13.76 0.92 4.28
CA LEU A 416 -12.64 1.39 5.09
C LEU A 416 -11.31 1.07 4.40
N LEU A 417 -10.40 2.04 4.41
CA LEU A 417 -9.00 1.85 4.06
C LEU A 417 -8.16 1.63 5.33
N LEU A 418 -7.60 0.44 5.49
CA LEU A 418 -6.64 0.11 6.55
C LEU A 418 -5.21 0.22 6.01
N VAL A 419 -4.51 1.27 6.42
CA VAL A 419 -3.10 1.51 6.09
C VAL A 419 -2.20 0.85 7.15
N ILE A 420 -1.19 0.11 6.70
CA ILE A 420 -0.26 -0.60 7.59
C ILE A 420 1.17 -0.16 7.26
N GLU A 421 1.73 0.74 8.08
CA GLU A 421 3.15 1.06 8.02
C GLU A 421 4.02 -0.12 8.45
N GLU A 422 5.22 -0.21 7.86
CA GLU A 422 6.17 -1.31 8.11
C GLU A 422 5.49 -2.69 8.07
N SER A 423 4.68 -2.94 7.03
CA SER A 423 3.79 -4.11 6.91
C SER A 423 4.48 -5.45 7.19
N GLN A 424 5.80 -5.57 6.94
CA GLN A 424 6.56 -6.78 7.24
C GLN A 424 6.57 -7.15 8.73
N ASN A 425 6.30 -6.20 9.62
CA ASN A 425 6.18 -6.47 11.07
C ASN A 425 4.87 -7.20 11.43
N TYR A 426 3.85 -7.17 10.58
CA TYR A 426 2.51 -7.70 10.86
C TYR A 426 2.09 -8.83 9.92
N CYS A 427 2.57 -8.82 8.68
CA CYS A 427 2.43 -9.93 7.73
C CYS A 427 3.81 -10.31 7.16
N PRO A 428 4.73 -10.84 7.98
CA PRO A 428 6.07 -11.20 7.55
C PRO A 428 6.08 -12.40 6.60
N ASN A 429 7.02 -12.39 5.66
CA ASN A 429 7.48 -13.61 5.00
C ASN A 429 8.43 -14.36 5.94
N LEU A 430 7.92 -15.44 6.54
CA LEU A 430 8.64 -16.26 7.53
C LEU A 430 9.89 -16.95 6.97
N GLN A 431 10.07 -17.00 5.65
CA GLN A 431 11.26 -17.58 5.02
C GLN A 431 12.44 -16.60 4.97
N THR A 432 12.16 -15.29 4.93
CA THR A 432 13.16 -14.25 4.64
C THR A 432 13.34 -13.23 5.76
N TYR A 433 12.36 -13.07 6.65
CA TYR A 433 12.39 -12.11 7.74
C TYR A 433 12.49 -12.83 9.10
N PRO A 434 13.43 -12.45 9.99
CA PRO A 434 13.71 -13.15 11.25
C PRO A 434 12.68 -12.86 12.35
N ILE A 435 11.40 -12.80 11.98
CA ILE A 435 10.28 -12.82 12.90
C ILE A 435 9.75 -14.25 12.89
N GLY A 436 9.81 -14.92 14.05
CA GLY A 436 9.37 -16.32 14.18
C GLY A 436 7.91 -16.54 13.81
N TYR A 437 7.05 -15.54 14.04
CA TYR A 437 5.62 -15.55 13.70
C TYR A 437 4.98 -14.16 13.90
N SER A 438 3.80 -13.92 13.30
CA SER A 438 2.97 -12.73 13.59
C SER A 438 1.51 -13.10 13.83
N LEU A 439 0.97 -12.65 14.98
CA LEU A 439 -0.44 -12.83 15.39
C LEU A 439 -1.45 -12.21 14.40
N ALA A 440 -1.03 -11.25 13.60
CA ALA A 440 -1.91 -10.54 12.67
C ALA A 440 -1.88 -11.12 11.24
N ARG A 441 -0.91 -11.98 10.92
CA ARG A 441 -0.64 -12.41 9.54
C ARG A 441 -1.84 -13.08 8.90
N ASP A 442 -2.48 -14.01 9.61
CA ASP A 442 -3.57 -14.81 9.06
C ASP A 442 -4.82 -13.96 8.82
N ASN A 443 -5.15 -13.06 9.76
CA ASN A 443 -6.24 -12.10 9.57
C ASN A 443 -5.97 -11.15 8.39
N LEU A 444 -4.73 -10.67 8.24
CA LEU A 444 -4.34 -9.83 7.10
C LEU A 444 -4.42 -10.57 5.76
N ALA A 445 -4.04 -11.85 5.73
CA ALA A 445 -4.21 -12.70 4.54
C ALA A 445 -5.69 -12.94 4.21
N GLN A 446 -6.55 -13.11 5.21
CA GLN A 446 -7.99 -13.19 5.01
C GLN A 446 -8.57 -11.87 4.48
N ILE A 447 -8.14 -10.72 5.01
CA ILE A 447 -8.54 -9.42 4.47
C ILE A 447 -8.03 -9.25 3.04
N ALA A 448 -6.79 -9.61 2.74
CA ALA A 448 -6.23 -9.51 1.40
C ALA A 448 -6.98 -10.38 0.38
N THR A 449 -7.47 -11.55 0.78
CA THR A 449 -8.15 -12.50 -0.11
C THR A 449 -9.66 -12.25 -0.22
N GLN A 450 -10.30 -11.74 0.84
CA GLN A 450 -11.76 -11.63 0.93
C GLN A 450 -12.26 -10.19 1.12
N GLY A 451 -11.43 -9.27 1.60
CA GLY A 451 -11.79 -7.91 1.98
C GLY A 451 -12.49 -7.12 0.87
N ARG A 452 -12.10 -7.38 -0.39
CA ARG A 452 -12.78 -6.85 -1.60
C ARG A 452 -14.30 -7.08 -1.58
N LYS A 453 -14.76 -8.23 -1.08
CA LYS A 453 -16.20 -8.59 -1.05
C LYS A 453 -16.98 -7.80 0.00
N PHE A 454 -16.28 -7.29 1.01
CA PHE A 454 -16.89 -6.67 2.18
C PHE A 454 -16.71 -5.15 2.21
N GLY A 455 -15.81 -4.58 1.41
CA GLY A 455 -15.44 -3.16 1.44
C GLY A 455 -14.28 -2.83 2.39
N LEU A 456 -13.55 -3.84 2.86
CA LEU A 456 -12.38 -3.67 3.72
C LEU A 456 -11.10 -3.73 2.88
N SER A 457 -10.38 -2.62 2.81
CA SER A 457 -9.26 -2.44 1.88
C SER A 457 -7.94 -2.30 2.64
N LEU A 458 -6.85 -2.88 2.13
CA LEU A 458 -5.50 -2.72 2.69
C LEU A 458 -4.69 -1.70 1.87
N CYS A 459 -3.90 -0.88 2.55
CA CYS A 459 -2.77 -0.17 1.98
C CYS A 459 -1.50 -0.60 2.72
N LEU A 460 -0.68 -1.41 2.06
CA LEU A 460 0.53 -1.97 2.66
C LEU A 460 1.73 -1.09 2.35
N VAL A 461 2.38 -0.57 3.38
CA VAL A 461 3.58 0.27 3.22
C VAL A 461 4.79 -0.50 3.74
N SER A 462 5.83 -0.63 2.91
CA SER A 462 7.04 -1.34 3.32
C SER A 462 8.31 -0.85 2.63
N GLN A 463 9.41 -0.88 3.39
CA GLN A 463 10.75 -0.59 2.87
C GLN A 463 11.41 -1.78 2.19
N ARG A 464 10.98 -2.98 2.55
CA ARG A 464 11.54 -4.27 2.13
C ARG A 464 10.38 -5.15 1.66
N PRO A 465 9.91 -4.97 0.42
CA PRO A 465 8.77 -5.72 -0.09
C PRO A 465 8.96 -7.25 0.02
N SER A 466 10.18 -7.74 -0.16
CA SER A 466 10.51 -9.17 -0.04
C SER A 466 10.35 -9.76 1.37
N PHE A 467 10.23 -8.91 2.40
CA PHE A 467 9.98 -9.33 3.79
C PHE A 467 8.49 -9.40 4.12
N VAL A 468 7.62 -8.93 3.24
CA VAL A 468 6.16 -9.03 3.40
C VAL A 468 5.69 -10.35 2.78
N ASP A 469 4.67 -10.95 3.39
CA ASP A 469 4.07 -12.19 2.94
C ASP A 469 3.64 -12.12 1.46
N GLN A 470 4.12 -13.09 0.68
CA GLN A 470 3.91 -13.10 -0.77
C GLN A 470 2.45 -13.35 -1.15
N ILE A 471 1.69 -14.10 -0.36
CA ILE A 471 0.26 -14.34 -0.60
C ILE A 471 -0.50 -13.03 -0.41
N VAL A 472 -0.22 -12.31 0.68
CA VAL A 472 -0.82 -11.00 0.95
C VAL A 472 -0.51 -10.02 -0.18
N LEU A 473 0.76 -9.88 -0.57
CA LEU A 473 1.15 -8.97 -1.64
C LEU A 473 0.61 -9.38 -3.01
N SER A 474 0.41 -10.67 -3.29
CA SER A 474 -0.15 -11.14 -4.57
C SER A 474 -1.61 -10.76 -4.78
N MET A 475 -2.33 -10.39 -3.72
CA MET A 475 -3.72 -9.93 -3.79
C MET A 475 -3.82 -8.42 -4.01
N VAL A 476 -2.71 -7.69 -3.88
CA VAL A 476 -2.66 -6.25 -4.14
C VAL A 476 -2.73 -6.00 -5.63
N ASN A 477 -3.65 -5.13 -6.04
CA ASN A 477 -3.85 -4.81 -7.46
C ASN A 477 -3.36 -3.44 -7.87
N THR A 478 -2.99 -2.56 -6.93
CA THR A 478 -2.41 -1.24 -7.22
C THR A 478 -1.10 -1.06 -6.49
N TYR A 479 -0.05 -0.71 -7.21
CA TYR A 479 1.28 -0.48 -6.65
C TYR A 479 1.74 0.95 -6.93
N VAL A 480 2.22 1.61 -5.88
CA VAL A 480 2.98 2.87 -5.96
C VAL A 480 4.41 2.58 -5.51
N ILE A 481 5.31 2.50 -6.48
CA ILE A 481 6.67 1.99 -6.31
C ILE A 481 7.64 3.16 -6.40
N HIS A 482 8.17 3.58 -5.26
CA HIS A 482 9.28 4.52 -5.16
C HIS A 482 10.61 3.80 -5.44
N ARG A 483 11.74 4.49 -5.27
CA ARG A 483 13.08 3.87 -5.38
C ARG A 483 13.18 2.58 -4.55
N ILE A 484 13.51 1.46 -5.18
CA ILE A 484 13.66 0.13 -4.57
C ILE A 484 15.14 -0.24 -4.45
N SER A 485 15.47 -1.09 -3.46
CA SER A 485 16.83 -1.63 -3.33
C SER A 485 17.10 -2.68 -4.41
N ALA A 486 18.33 -2.79 -4.92
CA ALA A 486 18.65 -3.74 -5.98
C ALA A 486 18.23 -5.20 -5.66
N GLY A 487 18.33 -5.62 -4.40
CA GLY A 487 17.92 -6.96 -3.96
C GLY A 487 16.42 -7.22 -3.99
N ASP A 488 15.60 -6.16 -3.94
CA ASP A 488 14.14 -6.24 -3.95
C ASP A 488 13.54 -6.11 -5.37
N VAL A 489 14.33 -5.69 -6.37
CA VAL A 489 13.85 -5.49 -7.76
C VAL A 489 13.19 -6.74 -8.35
N PRO A 490 13.79 -7.94 -8.30
CA PRO A 490 13.16 -9.14 -8.88
C PRO A 490 11.81 -9.47 -8.23
N PHE A 491 11.70 -9.24 -6.93
CA PHE A 491 10.48 -9.46 -6.18
C PHE A 491 9.39 -8.46 -6.59
N VAL A 492 9.72 -7.17 -6.64
CA VAL A 492 8.78 -6.11 -7.06
C VAL A 492 8.27 -6.34 -8.48
N LYS A 493 9.15 -6.72 -9.41
CA LYS A 493 8.77 -7.08 -10.78
C LYS A 493 7.74 -8.20 -10.81
N LYS A 494 7.94 -9.24 -9.99
CA LYS A 494 7.05 -10.40 -9.90
C LYS A 494 5.67 -10.01 -9.37
N VAL A 495 5.61 -9.25 -8.28
CA VAL A 495 4.33 -8.89 -7.64
C VAL A 495 3.55 -7.83 -8.43
N ALA A 496 4.24 -6.91 -9.11
CA ALA A 496 3.59 -5.86 -9.91
C ALA A 496 2.99 -6.35 -11.25
N GLY A 497 3.05 -7.66 -11.55
CA GLY A 497 2.56 -8.22 -12.81
C GLY A 497 3.50 -8.00 -14.01
N GLY A 498 4.77 -7.68 -13.74
CA GLY A 498 5.74 -7.25 -14.74
C GLY A 498 5.82 -5.72 -14.89
N LEU A 499 6.97 -5.23 -15.36
CA LEU A 499 7.21 -3.83 -15.66
C LEU A 499 7.93 -3.71 -17.02
N PRO A 500 7.64 -2.67 -17.82
CA PRO A 500 8.42 -2.36 -19.02
C PRO A 500 9.90 -2.17 -18.67
N ARG A 501 10.81 -2.57 -19.57
CA ARG A 501 12.27 -2.50 -19.33
C ARG A 501 12.73 -1.09 -18.96
N VAL A 502 12.28 -0.09 -19.71
CA VAL A 502 12.58 1.33 -19.44
C VAL A 502 12.16 1.81 -18.04
N ILE A 503 11.15 1.17 -17.43
CA ILE A 503 10.70 1.45 -16.07
C ILE A 503 11.49 0.62 -15.06
N GLU A 504 11.72 -0.66 -15.36
CA GLU A 504 12.49 -1.59 -14.54
C GLU A 504 13.90 -1.03 -14.26
N ASP A 505 14.59 -0.54 -15.29
CA ASP A 505 15.94 0.02 -15.21
C ASP A 505 16.02 1.27 -14.31
N LYS A 506 14.88 1.94 -14.07
CA LYS A 506 14.80 3.14 -13.23
C LYS A 506 14.49 2.82 -11.76
N LEU A 507 14.05 1.60 -11.42
CA LEU A 507 13.60 1.24 -10.06
C LEU A 507 14.61 1.59 -8.96
N THR A 508 15.91 1.46 -9.24
CA THR A 508 16.98 1.72 -8.27
C THR A 508 17.47 3.18 -8.25
N SER A 509 17.08 3.98 -9.25
CA SER A 509 17.59 5.34 -9.49
C SER A 509 16.53 6.43 -9.43
N LEU A 510 15.26 6.10 -9.16
CA LEU A 510 14.19 7.09 -8.96
C LEU A 510 14.57 8.18 -7.94
N ALA A 511 14.28 9.42 -8.27
CA ALA A 511 14.43 10.55 -7.36
C ALA A 511 13.46 10.45 -6.18
N THR A 512 13.80 11.06 -5.04
CA THR A 512 12.86 11.15 -3.91
C THR A 512 11.58 11.88 -4.34
N GLY A 513 10.42 11.33 -3.99
CA GLY A 513 9.12 11.86 -4.40
C GLY A 513 8.69 11.42 -5.79
N ARG A 514 9.51 10.67 -6.54
CA ARG A 514 9.12 10.07 -7.82
C ARG A 514 8.74 8.60 -7.62
N ALA A 515 7.60 8.21 -8.17
CA ALA A 515 7.09 6.86 -8.07
C ALA A 515 6.59 6.32 -9.41
N ILE A 516 6.59 5.01 -9.54
CA ILE A 516 5.89 4.28 -10.60
C ILE A 516 4.52 3.90 -10.06
N VAL A 517 3.46 4.20 -10.80
CA VAL A 517 2.09 3.81 -10.46
C VAL A 517 1.61 2.80 -11.49
N THR A 518 1.16 1.64 -11.01
CA THR A 518 0.62 0.57 -11.85
C THR A 518 -0.55 -0.12 -11.14
N GLY A 519 -1.40 -0.79 -11.92
CA GLY A 519 -2.50 -1.58 -11.39
C GLY A 519 -3.88 -1.01 -11.64
N GLN A 520 -4.89 -1.60 -10.98
CA GLN A 520 -6.30 -1.42 -11.32
C GLN A 520 -6.84 0.00 -11.05
N MET A 521 -6.29 0.72 -10.07
CA MET A 521 -6.67 2.12 -9.86
C MET A 521 -6.15 3.04 -10.98
N ASN A 522 -5.08 2.68 -11.68
CA ASN A 522 -4.51 3.54 -12.72
C ASN A 522 -5.39 3.51 -13.98
N LYS A 523 -6.02 4.65 -14.31
CA LYS A 523 -6.93 4.78 -15.45
C LYS A 523 -6.30 4.54 -16.83
N LEU A 524 -4.98 4.62 -16.94
CA LEU A 524 -4.28 4.29 -18.18
C LEU A 524 -4.10 2.77 -18.39
N GLY A 525 -4.22 1.96 -17.34
CA GLY A 525 -4.09 0.51 -17.43
C GLY A 525 -2.66 -0.01 -17.64
N PHE A 526 -1.66 0.86 -17.66
CA PHE A 526 -0.24 0.50 -17.81
C PHE A 526 0.65 1.26 -16.80
N PRO A 527 1.85 0.75 -16.43
CA PRO A 527 2.72 1.42 -15.47
C PRO A 527 3.17 2.79 -15.96
N VAL A 528 3.11 3.82 -15.11
CA VAL A 528 3.52 5.19 -15.43
C VAL A 528 4.38 5.79 -14.34
N VAL A 529 5.26 6.72 -14.70
CA VAL A 529 6.11 7.43 -13.74
C VAL A 529 5.47 8.78 -13.40
N VAL A 530 5.30 9.05 -12.12
CA VAL A 530 4.72 10.29 -11.61
C VAL A 530 5.63 10.93 -10.57
N ASP A 531 5.64 12.26 -10.54
CA ASP A 531 6.16 13.04 -9.42
C ASP A 531 5.01 13.30 -8.42
N ILE A 532 5.25 12.95 -7.15
CA ILE A 532 4.28 13.11 -6.07
C ILE A 532 4.34 14.56 -5.56
N PRO A 533 3.22 15.31 -5.57
CA PRO A 533 3.20 16.72 -5.20
C PRO A 533 3.36 16.89 -3.70
N GLU A 534 3.61 18.14 -3.28
CA GLU A 534 3.69 18.40 -1.86
C GLU A 534 2.36 18.22 -1.13
N ARG A 535 2.38 17.57 0.04
CA ARG A 535 1.21 17.42 0.90
C ARG A 535 0.90 18.73 1.61
N LYS A 536 -0.38 19.09 1.73
CA LYS A 536 -0.86 20.32 2.38
C LYS A 536 -0.54 20.35 3.87
N ILE A 537 -0.69 19.22 4.57
CA ILE A 537 -0.34 19.10 5.99
C ILE A 537 1.16 18.79 6.11
N LYS A 538 1.97 19.80 6.44
CA LYS A 538 3.44 19.62 6.47
C LYS A 538 3.88 18.65 7.57
N PRO A 539 4.79 17.69 7.28
CA PRO A 539 5.34 16.79 8.28
C PRO A 539 6.05 17.55 9.39
N THR A 540 5.72 17.21 10.64
CA THR A 540 6.35 17.77 11.86
C THR A 540 7.50 16.93 12.38
N ILE A 541 7.56 15.63 12.04
CA ILE A 541 8.74 14.79 12.30
C ILE A 541 9.89 15.30 11.44
N GLY A 542 10.71 16.15 12.06
CA GLY A 542 11.90 16.72 11.45
C GLY A 542 12.99 15.67 11.29
N LYS A 543 13.71 15.71 10.17
CA LYS A 543 15.02 15.06 10.10
C LYS A 543 15.89 15.67 11.20
N ILE A 544 16.52 14.83 12.02
CA ILE A 544 17.58 15.24 12.94
C ILE A 544 18.64 15.97 12.10
N SER A 545 18.72 17.30 12.27
CA SER A 545 19.71 18.10 11.58
C SER A 545 20.97 18.10 12.42
N VAL A 546 21.88 17.17 12.10
CA VAL A 546 23.19 17.07 12.74
C VAL A 546 23.92 18.42 12.69
N SER A 547 23.83 19.14 11.57
CA SER A 547 24.42 20.47 11.43
C SER A 547 23.83 21.49 12.40
N LYS A 548 22.51 21.53 12.60
CA LYS A 548 21.89 22.42 13.60
C LYS A 548 22.29 22.03 15.03
N ILE A 549 22.34 20.73 15.33
CA ILE A 549 22.70 20.25 16.68
C ILE A 549 24.17 20.55 17.00
N LEU A 550 25.07 20.37 16.03
CA LEU A 550 26.50 20.63 16.21
C LEU A 550 26.84 22.14 16.12
N ALA A 551 25.97 22.95 15.51
CA ALA A 551 26.17 24.40 15.40
C ALA A 551 25.80 25.18 16.68
N GLY A 552 25.15 24.55 17.67
CA GLY A 552 24.73 25.18 18.92
C GLY A 552 23.33 25.75 18.87
#